data_AF-A0A2Z6QEF7-F1
#
_entry.id   AF-A0A2Z6QEF7-F1
#
_cell.length_a   1.000
_cell.length_b   1.000
_cell.length_c   1.000
_cell.angle_alpha   90.00
_cell.angle_beta   90.00
_cell.angle_gamma   90.00
#
_symmetry.space_group_name_H-M   'P 1'
#
loop_
_entity.id
_entity.type
_entity.pdbx_description
1 polymer ?
#
loop_
_entity_poly.entity_id
_entity_poly.type
_entity_poly.pdbx_seq_one_letter_code
_entity_poly.pdbx_strand_id
1 'polypeptide(L)'
;MKVYKLFLDIYYNDFGTFRNVYYSLCSVYVQFENRSAHQRKLLKNHFVFRFVPFSGNFNEFMLPFIFEIKEFEQEKLMKVNSEDSWVIASLGIVTIDLPQGNNMAGVLQHNANKGCRTCTASQESLTNSYQDIPAISKYHHTTDVQFKEISDEPAITRQNQLYTEYGLRAKPSILDWLLRERHLQTLQDVYHATAGKIRRLLKLTYDHSDRV
;
A
#
# COMPACT_ATOMS: atom_id res chain seq x y z
N MET A 1 -10.10 -28.16 18.60
CA MET A 1 -10.66 -27.41 17.46
C MET A 1 -9.51 -26.88 16.64
N LYS A 2 -9.53 -27.00 15.31
CA LYS A 2 -8.42 -26.55 14.45
C LYS A 2 -8.46 -25.03 14.30
N VAL A 3 -7.30 -24.41 14.13
CA VAL A 3 -7.15 -22.98 13.86
C VAL A 3 -6.49 -22.82 12.50
N TYR A 4 -7.15 -22.11 11.58
CA TYR A 4 -6.60 -21.75 10.28
C TYR A 4 -6.29 -20.26 10.26
N LYS A 5 -5.12 -19.90 9.73
CA LYS A 5 -4.69 -18.52 9.55
C LYS A 5 -4.56 -18.22 8.06
N LEU A 6 -5.26 -17.19 7.60
CA LEU A 6 -5.28 -16.76 6.21
C LEU A 6 -4.70 -15.35 6.10
N PHE A 7 -3.76 -15.17 5.19
CA PHE A 7 -3.17 -13.88 4.88
C PHE A 7 -3.54 -13.51 3.45
N LEU A 8 -4.08 -12.32 3.26
CA LEU A 8 -4.64 -11.86 2.00
C LEU A 8 -3.85 -10.68 1.45
N ASP A 9 -3.13 -10.91 0.36
CA ASP A 9 -2.48 -9.85 -0.40
C ASP A 9 -3.51 -9.17 -1.32
N ILE A 10 -3.44 -7.84 -1.39
CA ILE A 10 -4.27 -7.02 -2.27
C ILE A 10 -3.39 -6.37 -3.33
N TYR A 11 -3.81 -6.47 -4.59
CA TYR A 11 -3.26 -5.69 -5.68
C TYR A 11 -4.33 -4.75 -6.21
N TYR A 12 -4.03 -3.46 -6.25
CA TYR A 12 -4.92 -2.45 -6.83
C TYR A 12 -4.24 -1.79 -8.01
N ASN A 13 -4.88 -1.86 -9.17
CA ASN A 13 -4.37 -1.32 -10.41
C ASN A 13 -5.43 -0.46 -11.11
N ASP A 14 -5.06 0.76 -11.48
CA ASP A 14 -5.87 1.64 -12.31
C ASP A 14 -5.55 1.37 -13.77
N PHE A 15 -6.39 0.59 -14.45
CA PHE A 15 -6.23 0.38 -15.89
C PHE A 15 -6.79 1.57 -16.66
N GLY A 16 -6.00 2.12 -17.58
CA GLY A 16 -6.54 2.74 -18.79
C GLY A 16 -7.06 1.60 -19.67
N THR A 17 -8.30 1.16 -19.43
CA THR A 17 -8.83 -0.13 -19.92
C THR A 17 -8.67 -0.32 -21.42
N PHE A 18 -8.57 0.76 -22.19
CA PHE A 18 -8.12 0.78 -23.56
C PHE A 18 -7.42 2.11 -23.82
N ARG A 19 -6.34 2.14 -24.62
CA ARG A 19 -5.61 3.36 -25.02
C ARG A 19 -6.51 4.48 -25.59
N ASN A 20 -7.74 4.14 -25.99
CA ASN A 20 -8.72 5.03 -26.64
C ASN A 20 -10.06 5.19 -25.87
N VAL A 21 -10.20 4.66 -24.65
CA VAL A 21 -11.43 4.87 -23.86
C VAL A 21 -11.14 5.93 -22.82
N TYR A 22 -11.97 6.98 -22.80
CA TYR A 22 -11.81 8.20 -21.99
C TYR A 22 -11.83 8.00 -20.46
N TYR A 23 -12.07 6.77 -19.99
CA TYR A 23 -12.38 6.46 -18.61
C TYR A 23 -11.53 5.30 -18.11
N SER A 24 -10.77 5.54 -17.03
CA SER A 24 -10.02 4.50 -16.33
C SER A 24 -10.96 3.58 -15.55
N LEU A 25 -10.72 2.27 -15.63
CA LEU A 25 -11.36 1.26 -14.80
C LEU A 25 -10.31 0.70 -13.84
N CYS A 26 -10.66 0.58 -12.57
CA CYS A 26 -9.76 0.07 -11.56
C CYS A 26 -10.16 -1.37 -11.23
N SER A 27 -9.19 -2.20 -10.86
CA SER A 27 -9.49 -3.54 -10.37
C SER A 27 -8.72 -3.84 -9.09
N VAL A 28 -9.36 -4.65 -8.25
CA VAL A 28 -8.78 -5.19 -7.04
C VAL A 28 -8.61 -6.69 -7.23
N TYR A 29 -7.39 -7.17 -7.08
CA TYR A 29 -7.06 -8.58 -7.05
C TYR A 29 -6.68 -9.00 -5.63
N VAL A 30 -7.04 -10.23 -5.28
CA VAL A 30 -6.70 -10.83 -3.99
C VAL A 30 -5.91 -12.11 -4.24
N GLN A 31 -4.91 -12.34 -3.39
CA GLN A 31 -4.08 -13.53 -3.40
C GLN A 31 -3.88 -14.04 -1.96
N PHE A 32 -3.85 -15.36 -1.80
CA PHE A 32 -3.53 -15.97 -0.52
C PHE A 32 -2.02 -16.06 -0.32
N GLU A 33 -1.49 -15.36 0.67
CA GLU A 33 -0.06 -15.32 0.98
C GLU A 33 0.44 -16.67 1.48
N ASN A 34 -0.43 -17.47 2.12
CA ASN A 34 -0.11 -18.82 2.64
C ASN A 34 0.41 -19.80 1.59
N ARG A 35 0.31 -19.47 0.30
CA ARG A 35 0.86 -20.29 -0.80
C ARG A 35 2.36 -20.05 -0.97
N SER A 36 3.09 -21.04 -1.49
CA SER A 36 4.50 -20.88 -1.80
C SER A 36 4.74 -19.78 -2.83
N ALA A 37 5.92 -19.16 -2.82
CA ALA A 37 6.27 -18.09 -3.77
C ALA A 37 6.08 -18.52 -5.25
N HIS A 38 6.37 -19.79 -5.58
CA HIS A 38 6.11 -20.32 -6.91
C HIS A 38 4.62 -20.32 -7.25
N GLN A 39 3.77 -20.80 -6.33
CA GLN A 39 2.32 -20.78 -6.51
C GLN A 39 1.77 -19.35 -6.60
N ARG A 40 2.30 -18.41 -5.81
CA ARG A 40 1.90 -17.01 -5.86
C ARG A 40 2.21 -16.34 -7.20
N LYS A 41 3.20 -16.83 -7.96
CA LYS A 41 3.47 -16.31 -9.32
C LYS A 41 2.50 -16.79 -10.39
N LEU A 42 1.70 -17.83 -10.12
CA LEU A 42 0.78 -18.38 -11.12
C LEU A 42 -0.49 -17.53 -11.21
N LEU A 43 -0.85 -17.10 -12.42
CA LEU A 43 -2.04 -16.27 -12.68
C LEU A 43 -3.33 -16.89 -12.12
N LYS A 44 -3.47 -18.23 -12.18
CA LYS A 44 -4.62 -18.96 -11.61
C LYS A 44 -4.82 -18.77 -10.09
N ASN A 45 -3.79 -18.29 -9.39
CA ASN A 45 -3.81 -18.03 -7.95
C ASN A 45 -3.95 -16.53 -7.64
N HIS A 46 -4.29 -15.70 -8.63
CA HIS A 46 -4.70 -14.32 -8.46
C HIS A 46 -6.19 -14.24 -8.75
N PHE A 47 -6.97 -13.89 -7.74
CA PHE A 47 -8.42 -13.83 -7.86
C PHE A 47 -8.83 -12.39 -8.13
N VAL A 48 -9.61 -12.16 -9.18
CA VAL A 48 -10.28 -10.88 -9.36
C VAL A 48 -11.32 -10.78 -8.24
N PHE A 49 -11.11 -9.85 -7.32
CA PHE A 49 -12.09 -9.62 -6.27
C PHE A 49 -13.30 -8.92 -6.88
N ARG A 50 -13.09 -7.72 -7.45
CA ARG A 50 -14.10 -6.95 -8.18
C ARG A 50 -13.45 -5.84 -9.01
N PHE A 51 -14.20 -5.29 -9.96
CA PHE A 51 -13.86 -4.07 -10.68
C PHE A 51 -14.51 -2.86 -10.00
N VAL A 52 -13.74 -1.79 -9.80
CA VAL A 52 -14.27 -0.50 -9.36
C VAL A 52 -14.78 0.24 -10.60
N PRO A 53 -16.09 0.55 -10.68
CA PRO A 53 -16.64 1.26 -11.83
C PRO A 53 -16.00 2.65 -11.95
N PHE A 54 -16.03 3.20 -13.17
CA PHE A 54 -15.57 4.56 -13.41
C PHE A 54 -16.26 5.55 -12.45
N SER A 55 -15.51 6.51 -11.90
CA SER A 55 -15.92 7.45 -10.86
C SER A 55 -16.28 6.85 -9.49
N GLY A 56 -16.17 5.53 -9.33
CA GLY A 56 -16.41 4.85 -8.06
C GLY A 56 -15.38 5.24 -7.00
N ASN A 57 -15.84 5.40 -5.77
CA ASN A 57 -14.97 5.66 -4.63
C ASN A 57 -14.35 4.34 -4.13
N PHE A 58 -13.02 4.23 -4.18
CA PHE A 58 -12.30 3.05 -3.70
C PHE A 58 -12.63 2.70 -2.25
N ASN A 59 -12.77 3.68 -1.36
CA ASN A 59 -13.08 3.42 0.04
C ASN A 59 -14.46 2.79 0.19
N GLU A 60 -15.48 3.36 -0.46
CA GLU A 60 -16.85 2.80 -0.44
C GLU A 60 -16.88 1.39 -1.00
N PHE A 61 -16.13 1.16 -2.08
CA PHE A 61 -16.01 -0.15 -2.70
C PHE A 61 -15.36 -1.19 -1.78
N MET A 62 -14.35 -0.80 -1.01
CA MET A 62 -13.64 -1.69 -0.09
C MET A 62 -14.39 -1.93 1.22
N LEU A 63 -15.39 -1.12 1.59
CA LEU A 63 -16.11 -1.24 2.86
C LEU A 63 -16.58 -2.67 3.18
N PRO A 64 -17.28 -3.39 2.28
CA PRO A 64 -17.73 -4.75 2.58
C PRO A 64 -16.58 -5.70 2.88
N PHE A 65 -15.49 -5.61 2.11
CA PHE A 65 -14.28 -6.40 2.32
C PHE A 65 -13.66 -6.11 3.69
N ILE A 66 -13.54 -4.84 4.05
CA ILE A 66 -12.97 -4.42 5.33
C ILE A 66 -13.79 -4.97 6.50
N PHE A 67 -15.12 -4.89 6.44
CA PHE A 67 -15.97 -5.45 7.49
C PHE A 67 -15.84 -6.97 7.61
N GLU A 68 -15.81 -7.69 6.48
CA GLU A 68 -15.60 -9.14 6.51
C GLU A 68 -14.25 -9.50 7.13
N ILE A 69 -13.15 -8.88 6.70
CA ILE A 69 -11.83 -9.15 7.28
C ILE A 69 -11.79 -8.75 8.76
N LYS A 70 -12.49 -7.69 9.16
CA LYS A 70 -12.56 -7.28 10.57
C LYS A 70 -13.20 -8.34 11.46
N GLU A 71 -14.22 -9.05 10.98
CA GLU A 71 -14.78 -10.20 11.70
C GLU A 71 -13.75 -11.33 11.81
N PHE A 72 -13.00 -11.60 10.74
CA PHE A 72 -11.98 -12.64 10.75
C PHE A 72 -10.75 -12.30 11.61
N GLU A 73 -10.40 -11.02 11.77
CA GLU A 73 -9.35 -10.57 12.71
C GLU A 73 -9.68 -10.91 14.17
N GLN A 74 -10.98 -11.00 14.48
CA GLN A 74 -11.50 -11.34 15.82
C GLN A 74 -11.74 -12.84 16.03
N GLU A 75 -11.25 -13.68 15.10
CA GLU A 75 -11.48 -15.12 15.06
C GLU A 75 -12.95 -15.50 14.76
N LYS A 76 -13.17 -16.17 13.63
CA LYS A 76 -14.51 -16.60 13.21
C LYS A 76 -14.64 -18.11 13.30
N LEU A 77 -15.66 -18.59 14.02
CA LEU A 77 -16.01 -20.01 14.03
C LEU A 77 -16.69 -20.37 12.71
N MET A 78 -16.16 -21.36 12.00
CA MET A 78 -16.76 -21.85 10.77
C MET A 78 -16.48 -23.32 10.52
N LYS A 79 -17.32 -23.95 9.70
CA LYS A 79 -17.13 -25.34 9.28
C LYS A 79 -16.11 -25.42 8.15
N VAL A 80 -14.99 -26.09 8.40
CA VAL A 80 -13.96 -26.41 7.42
C VAL A 80 -13.91 -27.92 7.28
N ASN A 81 -14.19 -28.46 6.10
CA ASN A 81 -14.32 -29.90 5.86
C ASN A 81 -15.28 -30.58 6.86
N SER A 82 -16.43 -29.95 7.11
CA SER A 82 -17.47 -30.41 8.05
C SER A 82 -17.07 -30.43 9.53
N GLU A 83 -15.87 -29.96 9.88
CA GLU A 83 -15.41 -29.79 11.27
C GLU A 83 -15.47 -28.32 11.67
N ASP A 84 -15.96 -28.04 12.88
CA ASP A 84 -15.89 -26.70 13.44
C ASP A 84 -14.43 -26.31 13.65
N SER A 85 -14.07 -25.12 13.18
CA SER A 85 -12.71 -24.60 13.20
C SER A 85 -12.73 -23.09 13.41
N TRP A 86 -11.71 -22.58 14.11
CA TRP A 86 -11.44 -21.15 14.15
C TRP A 86 -10.72 -20.74 12.88
N VAL A 87 -11.18 -19.69 12.23
CA VAL A 87 -10.53 -19.11 11.08
C VAL A 87 -10.21 -17.65 11.39
N ILE A 88 -8.93 -17.33 11.25
CA ILE A 88 -8.39 -16.00 11.42
C ILE A 88 -7.90 -15.55 10.05
N ALA A 89 -8.29 -14.36 9.62
CA ALA A 89 -7.80 -13.77 8.39
C ALA A 89 -7.31 -12.34 8.66
N SER A 90 -6.21 -11.98 8.03
CA SER A 90 -5.66 -10.63 8.10
C SER A 90 -5.17 -10.17 6.73
N LEU A 91 -5.07 -8.86 6.60
CA LEU A 91 -4.45 -8.24 5.43
C LEU A 91 -2.96 -8.58 5.42
N GLY A 92 -2.48 -9.09 4.29
CA GLY A 92 -1.07 -9.30 3.98
C GLY A 92 -0.47 -8.03 3.37
N ILE A 93 0.10 -8.15 2.18
CA ILE A 93 0.74 -7.05 1.45
C ILE A 93 -0.26 -6.38 0.50
N VAL A 94 -0.17 -5.06 0.44
CA VAL A 94 -0.91 -4.17 -0.44
C VAL A 94 0.05 -3.63 -1.49
N THR A 95 -0.11 -4.06 -2.74
CA THR A 95 0.72 -3.63 -3.87
C THR A 95 -0.09 -2.75 -4.80
N ILE A 96 0.39 -1.52 -4.99
CA ILE A 96 -0.34 -0.47 -5.69
C ILE A 96 0.64 0.47 -6.39
N ASP A 97 0.21 1.05 -7.50
CA ASP A 97 0.86 2.15 -8.19
C ASP A 97 1.32 3.28 -7.26
N LEU A 98 2.41 3.94 -7.62
CA LEU A 98 3.16 4.86 -6.75
C LEU A 98 2.29 5.94 -6.05
N PRO A 99 1.48 6.76 -6.75
CA PRO A 99 0.65 7.78 -6.11
C PRO A 99 -0.41 7.20 -5.16
N GLN A 100 -1.08 6.14 -5.58
CA GLN A 100 -2.17 5.50 -4.86
C GLN A 100 -1.62 4.69 -3.67
N GLY A 101 -0.42 4.11 -3.78
CA GLY A 101 0.30 3.46 -2.68
C GLY A 101 0.64 4.44 -1.56
N ASN A 102 1.04 5.66 -1.87
CA ASN A 102 1.23 6.71 -0.85
C ASN A 102 -0.10 7.06 -0.16
N ASN A 103 -1.18 7.18 -0.94
CA ASN A 103 -2.52 7.39 -0.40
C ASN A 103 -2.92 6.28 0.58
N MET A 104 -2.63 5.02 0.23
CA MET A 104 -2.92 3.86 1.07
C MET A 104 -2.00 3.75 2.28
N ALA A 105 -0.79 4.29 2.26
CA ALA A 105 0.08 4.35 3.44
C ALA A 105 -0.21 5.56 4.35
N GLY A 106 -1.14 6.45 3.96
CA GLY A 106 -1.41 7.70 4.68
C GLY A 106 -0.32 8.75 4.55
N VAL A 107 0.52 8.66 3.50
CA VAL A 107 1.69 9.51 3.27
C VAL A 107 1.43 10.45 2.10
N LEU A 108 1.97 11.68 2.15
CA LEU A 108 1.89 12.62 1.02
C LEU A 108 2.53 12.02 -0.24
N GLN A 109 2.17 12.52 -1.42
CA GLN A 109 2.72 12.01 -2.67
C GLN A 109 4.24 12.22 -2.77
N HIS A 110 4.89 11.48 -3.67
CA HIS A 110 6.35 11.49 -3.87
C HIS A 110 6.96 12.87 -4.18
N ASN A 111 6.15 13.83 -4.66
CA ASN A 111 6.59 15.21 -4.92
C ASN A 111 6.62 16.10 -3.66
N ALA A 112 6.06 15.64 -2.53
CA ALA A 112 6.15 16.38 -1.28
C ALA A 112 7.55 16.27 -0.69
N ASN A 113 7.93 17.28 0.12
CA ASN A 113 9.25 17.30 0.77
C ASN A 113 9.53 15.99 1.54
N LYS A 114 8.54 15.45 2.26
CA LYS A 114 8.62 14.14 2.94
C LYS A 114 7.63 13.13 2.35
N GLY A 115 7.74 12.85 1.06
CA GLY A 115 6.86 11.92 0.34
C GLY A 115 7.24 10.43 0.45
N CYS A 116 8.31 10.06 1.16
CA CYS A 116 8.70 8.66 1.31
C CYS A 116 7.74 7.91 2.25
N ARG A 117 7.32 6.70 1.83
CA ARG A 117 6.47 5.81 2.63
C ARG A 117 7.21 5.18 3.80
N THR A 118 8.47 4.82 3.58
CA THR A 118 9.24 4.01 4.53
C THR A 118 10.07 4.86 5.47
N CYS A 119 10.36 6.13 5.14
CA CYS A 119 11.18 7.00 5.98
C CYS A 119 10.70 8.46 5.97
N THR A 120 11.27 9.25 6.88
CA THR A 120 10.99 10.68 7.08
C THR A 120 11.98 11.59 6.36
N ALA A 121 12.84 11.03 5.50
CA ALA A 121 13.81 11.79 4.69
C ALA A 121 13.12 12.91 3.90
N SER A 122 13.71 14.10 3.94
CA SER A 122 13.34 15.22 3.07
C SER A 122 13.87 15.01 1.65
N GLN A 123 13.31 15.71 0.68
CA GLN A 123 13.71 15.63 -0.74
C GLN A 123 15.19 15.94 -0.93
N GLU A 124 15.71 16.92 -0.19
CA GLU A 124 17.12 17.34 -0.20
C GLU A 124 18.06 16.25 0.32
N SER A 125 17.55 15.36 1.16
CA SER A 125 18.32 14.34 1.85
C SER A 125 18.28 12.96 1.18
N LEU A 126 17.44 12.79 0.14
CA LEU A 126 17.24 11.50 -0.54
C LEU A 126 18.51 10.91 -1.19
N THR A 127 19.51 11.75 -1.48
CA THR A 127 20.80 11.33 -2.07
C THR A 127 21.90 11.16 -1.03
N ASN A 128 21.63 11.40 0.25
CA ASN A 128 22.61 11.26 1.31
C ASN A 128 22.77 9.77 1.69
N SER A 129 23.92 9.19 1.31
CA SER A 129 24.25 7.79 1.60
C SER A 129 24.58 7.51 3.07
N TYR A 130 24.75 8.54 3.91
CA TYR A 130 25.10 8.41 5.33
C TYR A 130 23.89 8.51 6.26
N GLN A 131 22.67 8.46 5.71
CA GLN A 131 21.46 8.47 6.53
C GLN A 131 21.33 7.20 7.36
N ASP A 132 21.03 7.37 8.65
CA ASP A 132 20.60 6.28 9.52
C ASP A 132 19.15 5.92 9.20
N ILE A 133 18.97 5.01 8.24
CA ILE A 133 17.66 4.57 7.74
C ILE A 133 16.77 4.04 8.89
N PRO A 134 17.23 3.17 9.80
CA PRO A 134 16.45 2.78 10.97
C PRO A 134 15.95 3.98 11.80
N ALA A 135 16.80 4.95 12.10
CA ALA A 135 16.42 6.10 12.93
C ALA A 135 15.36 7.01 12.25
N ILE A 136 15.35 7.05 10.91
CA ILE A 136 14.38 7.86 10.15
C ILE A 136 13.23 7.04 9.58
N SER A 137 13.11 5.75 9.92
CA SER A 137 12.06 4.88 9.40
C SER A 137 10.68 5.27 9.93
N LYS A 138 9.65 5.12 9.09
CA LYS A 138 8.25 5.32 9.46
C LYS A 138 7.66 3.99 9.92
N TYR A 139 7.02 4.03 11.08
CA TYR A 139 6.24 2.94 11.63
C TYR A 139 4.85 3.44 11.99
N HIS A 140 3.84 2.57 11.88
CA HIS A 140 2.44 2.90 12.08
C HIS A 140 2.23 3.52 13.47
N HIS A 141 2.81 2.93 14.53
CA HIS A 141 2.69 3.45 15.89
C HIS A 141 3.23 4.88 16.03
N THR A 142 4.32 5.22 15.33
CA THR A 142 4.87 6.59 15.31
C THR A 142 3.93 7.52 14.55
N THR A 143 3.46 7.10 13.37
CA THR A 143 2.54 7.91 12.57
C THR A 143 1.16 8.05 13.19
N ASP A 144 0.71 7.11 14.02
CA ASP A 144 -0.56 7.19 14.74
C ASP A 144 -0.52 8.27 15.82
N VAL A 145 0.62 8.40 16.52
CA VAL A 145 0.85 9.52 17.44
C VAL A 145 0.81 10.86 16.69
N GLN A 146 1.46 10.93 15.53
CA GLN A 146 1.44 12.12 14.68
C GLN A 146 0.03 12.45 14.16
N PHE A 147 -0.74 11.46 13.71
CA PHE A 147 -2.13 11.67 13.31
C PHE A 147 -2.99 12.18 14.45
N LYS A 148 -2.79 11.64 15.65
CA LYS A 148 -3.49 12.11 16.85
C LYS A 148 -3.13 13.56 17.18
N GLU A 149 -1.84 13.91 17.17
CA GLU A 149 -1.38 15.29 17.37
C GLU A 149 -2.03 16.25 16.37
N ILE A 150 -2.10 15.86 15.09
CA ILE A 150 -2.76 16.69 14.07
C ILE A 150 -4.27 16.79 14.31
N SER A 151 -4.92 15.70 14.74
CA SER A 151 -6.36 15.71 15.01
C SER A 151 -6.72 16.54 16.25
N ASP A 152 -5.84 16.58 17.25
CA ASP A 152 -6.03 17.31 18.49
C ASP A 152 -5.74 18.82 18.33
N GLU A 153 -5.03 19.22 17.26
CA GLU A 153 -4.74 20.61 16.94
C GLU A 153 -6.02 21.36 16.47
N PRO A 154 -6.47 22.42 17.16
CA PRO A 154 -7.71 23.12 16.80
C PRO A 154 -7.60 23.98 15.53
N ALA A 155 -6.41 24.50 15.22
CA ALA A 155 -6.26 25.43 14.11
C ALA A 155 -6.00 24.68 12.79
N ILE A 156 -6.94 24.76 11.84
CA ILE A 156 -6.83 24.12 10.51
C ILE A 156 -5.52 24.49 9.81
N THR A 157 -5.06 25.74 9.92
CA THR A 157 -3.78 26.18 9.35
C THR A 157 -2.60 25.41 9.96
N ARG A 158 -2.62 25.19 11.28
CA ARG A 158 -1.57 24.44 11.97
C ARG A 158 -1.66 22.94 11.66
N GLN A 159 -2.86 22.37 11.56
CA GLN A 159 -3.05 21.00 11.07
C GLN A 159 -2.40 20.79 9.70
N ASN A 160 -2.64 21.70 8.75
CA ASN A 160 -2.06 21.64 7.40
C ASN A 160 -0.53 21.76 7.40
N GLN A 161 0.04 22.56 8.31
CA GLN A 161 1.48 22.62 8.50
C GLN A 161 2.02 21.28 9.01
N LEU A 162 1.40 20.68 10.02
CA LEU A 162 1.82 19.40 10.59
C LEU A 162 1.72 18.25 9.57
N TYR A 163 0.66 18.20 8.75
CA TYR A 163 0.56 17.24 7.64
C TYR A 163 1.77 17.34 6.70
N THR A 164 2.17 18.57 6.37
CA THR A 164 3.33 18.83 5.51
C THR A 164 4.65 18.47 6.20
N GLU A 165 4.78 18.82 7.48
CA GLU A 165 5.97 18.59 8.30
C GLU A 165 6.25 17.10 8.54
N TYR A 166 5.21 16.31 8.75
CA TYR A 166 5.32 14.86 8.92
C TYR A 166 5.27 14.09 7.60
N GLY A 167 4.84 14.73 6.51
CA GLY A 167 4.64 14.06 5.24
C GLY A 167 3.45 13.10 5.26
N LEU A 168 2.41 13.44 6.02
CA LEU A 168 1.21 12.63 6.22
C LEU A 168 -0.01 13.25 5.55
N ARG A 169 -1.02 12.43 5.22
CA ARG A 169 -2.27 12.89 4.59
C ARG A 169 -3.32 13.25 5.62
N ALA A 170 -4.23 14.13 5.24
CA ALA A 170 -5.35 14.52 6.09
C ALA A 170 -6.35 13.40 6.42
N LYS A 171 -6.43 12.37 5.57
CA LYS A 171 -7.33 11.24 5.79
C LYS A 171 -6.51 9.95 5.80
N PRO A 172 -6.67 9.10 6.84
CA PRO A 172 -6.07 7.78 6.85
C PRO A 172 -6.69 6.90 5.76
N SER A 173 -6.02 5.79 5.46
CA SER A 173 -6.50 4.81 4.49
C SER A 173 -7.69 4.04 5.07
N ILE A 174 -8.64 3.63 4.23
CA ILE A 174 -9.71 2.72 4.66
C ILE A 174 -9.15 1.38 5.16
N LEU A 175 -7.97 1.00 4.68
CA LEU A 175 -7.26 -0.21 5.09
C LEU A 175 -6.72 -0.10 6.53
N ASP A 176 -6.60 1.11 7.09
CA ASP A 176 -6.13 1.32 8.47
C ASP A 176 -7.19 0.94 9.51
N TRP A 177 -8.39 0.53 9.08
CA TRP A 177 -9.39 -0.10 9.95
C TRP A 177 -9.04 -1.56 10.28
N LEU A 178 -8.15 -2.17 9.49
CA LEU A 178 -7.60 -3.51 9.71
C LEU A 178 -6.31 -3.44 10.52
N LEU A 179 -5.98 -4.54 11.20
CA LEU A 179 -4.71 -4.73 11.88
C LEU A 179 -3.59 -4.85 10.85
N ARG A 180 -2.80 -3.79 10.70
CA ARG A 180 -1.68 -3.76 9.76
C ARG A 180 -0.60 -2.75 10.12
N GLU A 181 0.61 -3.05 9.69
CA GLU A 181 1.73 -2.12 9.59
C GLU A 181 1.66 -1.43 8.21
N ARG A 182 1.07 -0.24 8.14
CA ARG A 182 0.80 0.43 6.85
C ARG A 182 2.05 0.76 6.02
N HIS A 183 3.21 0.97 6.63
CA HIS A 183 4.44 1.35 5.92
C HIS A 183 5.20 0.13 5.42
N LEU A 184 5.14 -1.00 6.15
CA LEU A 184 5.75 -2.26 5.72
C LEU A 184 4.85 -3.05 4.76
N GLN A 185 3.54 -3.03 4.99
CA GLN A 185 2.58 -3.79 4.20
C GLN A 185 2.08 -3.04 2.97
N THR A 186 2.48 -1.79 2.74
CA THR A 186 2.17 -1.06 1.50
C THR A 186 3.43 -0.90 0.64
N LEU A 187 3.80 -1.96 -0.08
CA LEU A 187 5.05 -2.01 -0.84
C LEU A 187 5.03 -1.06 -2.04
N GLN A 188 6.22 -0.58 -2.41
CA GLN A 188 6.39 0.08 -3.70
C GLN A 188 6.31 -0.96 -4.80
N ASP A 189 5.55 -0.67 -5.85
CA ASP A 189 5.67 -1.48 -7.06
C ASP A 189 7.09 -1.31 -7.63
N VAL A 190 7.87 -2.39 -7.52
CA VAL A 190 9.25 -2.48 -8.00
C VAL A 190 9.30 -2.26 -9.50
N TYR A 191 8.27 -2.67 -10.25
CA TYR A 191 8.21 -2.43 -11.69
C TYR A 191 8.14 -0.93 -11.99
N HIS A 192 7.28 -0.16 -11.34
CA HIS A 192 7.29 1.29 -11.49
C HIS A 192 8.57 1.96 -10.98
N ALA A 193 9.18 1.47 -9.90
CA ALA A 193 10.46 1.99 -9.42
C ALA A 193 11.62 1.75 -10.40
N THR A 194 11.56 0.67 -11.18
CA THR A 194 12.64 0.23 -12.08
C THR A 194 12.40 0.58 -13.55
N ALA A 195 11.17 0.56 -14.06
CA ALA A 195 10.86 0.66 -15.49
C ALA A 195 11.31 1.99 -16.15
N GLY A 196 11.34 3.10 -15.40
CA GLY A 196 11.91 4.36 -15.87
C GLY A 196 13.43 4.47 -15.67
N LYS A 197 13.95 3.84 -14.62
CA LYS A 197 15.36 3.92 -14.23
C LYS A 197 16.24 2.96 -15.00
N ILE A 198 15.77 1.75 -15.32
CA ILE A 198 16.51 0.75 -16.11
C ILE A 198 16.82 1.31 -17.49
N ARG A 199 15.85 1.91 -18.19
CA ARG A 199 16.10 2.53 -19.50
C ARG A 199 17.17 3.63 -19.42
N ARG A 200 17.12 4.44 -18.36
CA ARG A 200 18.08 5.55 -18.13
C ARG A 200 19.46 5.03 -17.73
N LEU A 201 19.52 4.01 -16.89
CA LEU A 201 20.73 3.30 -16.45
C LEU A 201 21.40 2.59 -17.63
N LEU A 202 20.64 1.84 -18.42
CA LEU A 202 21.10 1.22 -19.66
C LEU A 202 21.64 2.29 -20.62
N LYS A 203 20.90 3.38 -20.83
CA LYS A 203 21.37 4.49 -21.67
C LYS A 203 22.68 5.09 -21.15
N LEU A 204 22.81 5.34 -19.85
CA LEU A 204 24.06 5.83 -19.26
C LEU A 204 25.22 4.83 -19.39
N THR A 205 24.94 3.53 -19.31
CA THR A 205 25.93 2.45 -19.42
C THR A 205 26.42 2.31 -20.87
N TYR A 206 25.51 2.38 -21.85
CA TYR A 206 25.84 2.26 -23.28
C TYR A 206 26.40 3.56 -23.87
N ASP A 207 25.90 4.74 -23.48
CA ASP A 207 26.44 6.02 -23.95
C ASP A 207 27.86 6.30 -23.38
N HIS A 208 28.27 5.60 -22.31
CA HIS A 208 29.65 5.65 -21.79
C HIS A 208 30.57 4.60 -22.44
N SER A 209 30.05 3.52 -23.02
CA SER A 209 30.89 2.53 -23.71
C SER A 209 31.37 2.99 -25.09
N ASP A 210 30.77 4.04 -25.66
CA ASP A 210 31.21 4.65 -26.92
C ASP A 210 32.26 5.78 -26.72
N ARG A 211 32.77 5.97 -25.49
CA ARG A 211 33.81 6.96 -25.14
C ARG A 211 35.11 6.35 -24.63
N VAL A 212 35.37 5.08 -24.94
CA VAL A 212 36.66 4.40 -24.70
C VAL A 212 37.21 3.88 -26.01
#